data_AF-A0A7C3NFW7-F1
#
_entry.id   AF-A0A7C3NFW7-F1
#
_cell.length_a   1.000
_cell.length_b   1.000
_cell.length_c   1.000
_cell.angle_alpha   90.00
_cell.angle_beta   90.00
_cell.angle_gamma   90.00
#
_symmetry.space_group_name_H-M   'P 1'
#
loop_
_entity.id
_entity.type
_entity.pdbx_description
1 polymer ?
#
loop_
_entity_poly.entity_id
_entity_poly.type
_entity_poly.pdbx_seq_one_letter_code
_entity_poly.pdbx_strand_id
1 'polypeptide(L)'
;MYQEWYATEFFSQYAPFQDWVTGQMVKSINFYDAWMLILNLSQTQEAQVKVTFFYEDEDPKDFEFTLPAGRQGRLHLQDDIDNLGTKNLPPGCNPYKRFGMRVLSTAPVIVQATVGDRIGDERVTNSMSTFLFHPGPLSDQETQWYYVDCVYITSPKFKLEEREWITILNPNKSEAHCWITFIPGGDVDVQGKQTKPANAVLKPAEFTLNVPAERIKCTELSTVPVVQPNTPYAVCVQSDLPITVQGVRHIFERGKYEFSRCWAVLDAMPIRKPD
;
A
#
# COMPACT_ATOMS: atom_id res chain seq x y z
N MET A 1 11.48 19.86 -8.50
CA MET A 1 10.12 19.68 -7.95
C MET A 1 9.48 18.58 -8.76
N TYR A 2 8.81 17.62 -8.12
CA TYR A 2 8.45 16.34 -8.76
C TYR A 2 7.31 16.50 -9.77
N GLN A 3 7.48 15.82 -10.91
CA GLN A 3 6.51 15.75 -12.01
C GLN A 3 5.99 14.32 -12.22
N GLU A 4 6.53 13.37 -11.46
CA GLU A 4 6.17 11.97 -11.48
C GLU A 4 5.95 11.48 -10.05
N TRP A 5 4.91 10.68 -9.83
CA TRP A 5 4.50 10.22 -8.51
C TRP A 5 3.92 8.81 -8.59
N TYR A 6 4.12 8.03 -7.53
CA TYR A 6 3.72 6.63 -7.45
C TYR A 6 2.94 6.34 -6.18
N ALA A 7 1.81 5.66 -6.30
CA ALA A 7 1.20 4.96 -5.17
C ALA A 7 1.33 3.46 -5.44
N THR A 8 1.99 2.74 -4.52
CA THR A 8 2.24 1.31 -4.70
C THR A 8 0.94 0.52 -4.65
N GLU A 9 0.02 0.86 -3.73
CA GLU A 9 -1.26 0.18 -3.60
C GLU A 9 -2.39 1.13 -3.17
N PHE A 10 -3.50 1.06 -3.91
CA PHE A 10 -4.84 1.36 -3.44
C PHE A 10 -5.52 0.04 -3.10
N PHE A 11 -5.69 -0.17 -1.80
CA PHE A 11 -6.42 -1.34 -1.30
C PHE A 11 -7.91 -1.07 -1.48
N SER A 12 -8.56 -1.85 -2.34
CA SER A 12 -9.93 -1.59 -2.77
C SER A 12 -10.90 -2.73 -2.46
N GLN A 13 -10.39 -3.94 -2.23
CA GLN A 13 -11.19 -5.06 -1.75
C GLN A 13 -10.30 -6.13 -1.10
N TYR A 14 -10.84 -6.78 -0.08
CA TYR A 14 -10.26 -8.03 0.43
C TYR A 14 -10.53 -9.18 -0.53
N ALA A 15 -9.47 -9.89 -0.91
CA ALA A 15 -9.63 -11.28 -1.29
C ALA A 15 -10.29 -12.04 -0.12
N PRO A 16 -11.19 -13.00 -0.37
CA PRO A 16 -11.69 -13.86 0.69
C PRO A 16 -10.52 -14.45 1.47
N PHE A 17 -10.64 -14.44 2.80
CA PHE A 17 -9.60 -14.95 3.69
C PHE A 17 -10.21 -15.88 4.73
N GLN A 18 -9.38 -16.75 5.30
CA GLN A 18 -9.84 -17.67 6.34
C GLN A 18 -9.98 -16.94 7.67
N ASP A 19 -11.17 -16.98 8.25
CA ASP A 19 -11.42 -16.57 9.64
C ASP A 19 -10.62 -17.48 10.58
N TRP A 20 -9.73 -16.90 11.37
CA TRP A 20 -8.89 -17.64 12.30
C TRP A 20 -9.66 -18.25 13.49
N VAL A 21 -10.92 -17.86 13.71
CA VAL A 21 -11.79 -18.46 14.75
C VAL A 21 -12.53 -19.66 14.20
N THR A 22 -13.25 -19.50 13.10
CA THR A 22 -14.14 -20.55 12.58
C THR A 22 -13.47 -21.46 11.56
N GLY A 23 -12.34 -21.04 11.00
CA GLY A 23 -11.70 -21.70 9.87
C GLY A 23 -12.47 -21.55 8.55
N GLN A 24 -13.58 -20.80 8.54
CA GLN A 24 -14.39 -20.58 7.35
C GLN A 24 -13.80 -19.45 6.49
N MET A 25 -14.03 -19.51 5.19
CA MET A 25 -13.71 -18.39 4.30
C MET A 25 -14.73 -17.28 4.55
N VAL A 26 -14.22 -16.10 4.88
CA VAL A 26 -15.00 -14.88 5.03
C VAL A 26 -14.55 -13.88 3.96
N LYS A 27 -15.47 -13.00 3.57
CA LYS A 27 -15.17 -11.85 2.73
C LYS A 27 -15.67 -10.62 3.47
N SER A 28 -14.78 -9.65 3.67
CA SER A 28 -15.18 -8.35 4.19
C SER A 28 -16.16 -7.70 3.21
N ILE A 29 -17.23 -7.14 3.76
CA ILE A 29 -18.29 -6.44 3.02
C ILE A 29 -18.07 -4.93 2.99
N ASN A 30 -16.88 -4.47 3.36
CA ASN A 30 -16.51 -3.07 3.32
C ASN A 30 -16.82 -2.44 1.97
N PHE A 31 -17.44 -1.27 2.04
CA PHE A 31 -17.34 -0.31 0.96
C PHE A 31 -16.02 0.42 1.14
N TYR A 32 -15.17 0.28 0.14
CA TYR A 32 -13.93 1.02 0.07
C TYR A 32 -14.23 2.39 -0.49
N ASP A 33 -13.70 3.41 0.16
CA ASP A 33 -13.63 4.75 -0.39
C ASP A 33 -12.18 5.09 -0.66
N ALA A 34 -11.90 5.67 -1.82
CA ALA A 34 -10.54 5.88 -2.30
C ALA A 34 -10.47 7.16 -3.13
N TRP A 35 -9.52 8.02 -2.78
CA TRP A 35 -9.30 9.30 -3.46
C TRP A 35 -7.84 9.50 -3.81
N MET A 36 -7.61 10.01 -5.01
CA MET A 36 -6.37 10.68 -5.37
C MET A 36 -6.59 12.19 -5.31
N LEU A 37 -5.90 12.86 -4.40
CA LEU A 37 -5.87 14.32 -4.30
C LEU A 37 -4.60 14.82 -4.97
N ILE A 38 -4.72 15.87 -5.78
CA ILE A 38 -3.60 16.43 -6.53
C ILE A 38 -3.64 17.96 -6.48
N LEU A 39 -2.49 18.59 -6.24
CA LEU A 39 -2.34 20.04 -6.25
C LEU A 39 -1.35 20.46 -7.34
N ASN A 40 -1.78 21.32 -8.27
CA ASN A 40 -0.87 22.00 -9.19
C ASN A 40 -0.19 23.17 -8.47
N LEU A 41 1.13 23.07 -8.31
CA LEU A 41 1.92 24.08 -7.61
C LEU A 41 2.25 25.28 -8.50
N SER A 42 2.17 25.13 -9.83
CA SER A 42 2.36 26.24 -10.76
C SER A 42 1.21 27.24 -10.63
N GLN A 43 1.55 28.53 -10.53
CA GLN A 43 0.58 29.63 -10.50
C GLN A 43 0.22 30.17 -11.88
N THR A 44 0.95 29.74 -12.92
CA THR A 44 0.85 30.32 -14.27
C THR A 44 0.63 29.29 -15.37
N GLN A 45 0.82 28.00 -15.08
CA GLN A 45 0.76 26.93 -16.07
C GLN A 45 -0.25 25.86 -15.64
N GLU A 46 -1.13 25.48 -16.55
CA GLU A 46 -1.98 24.29 -16.40
C GLU A 46 -1.13 23.02 -16.50
N ALA A 47 -1.44 22.05 -15.64
CA ALA A 47 -0.82 20.75 -15.66
C ALA A 47 -1.61 19.83 -16.59
N GLN A 48 -0.97 19.26 -17.60
CA GLN A 48 -1.48 18.09 -18.30
C GLN A 48 -1.06 16.87 -17.48
N VAL A 49 -2.03 16.11 -16.99
CA VAL A 49 -1.81 15.00 -16.06
C VAL A 49 -2.22 13.69 -16.72
N LYS A 50 -1.31 12.73 -16.72
CA LYS A 50 -1.57 11.34 -17.12
C LYS A 50 -1.48 10.45 -15.89
N VAL A 51 -2.51 9.65 -15.68
CA VAL A 51 -2.62 8.65 -14.63
C VAL A 51 -2.58 7.27 -15.28
N THR A 52 -1.72 6.39 -14.79
CA THR A 52 -1.67 4.98 -15.20
C THR A 52 -2.04 4.12 -14.00
N PHE A 53 -3.03 3.24 -14.16
CA PHE A 53 -3.44 2.24 -13.17
C PHE A 53 -2.77 0.90 -13.48
N PHE A 54 -2.11 0.29 -12.50
CA PHE A 54 -1.44 -1.01 -12.62
C PHE A 54 -2.17 -2.05 -11.79
N TYR A 55 -2.52 -3.18 -12.39
CA TYR A 55 -3.19 -4.28 -11.70
C TYR A 55 -2.24 -5.45 -11.53
N GLU A 56 -2.66 -6.51 -10.82
CA GLU A 56 -1.86 -7.75 -10.74
C GLU A 56 -2.08 -8.64 -11.97
N ASP A 57 -3.28 -8.61 -12.56
CA ASP A 57 -3.76 -9.62 -13.51
C ASP A 57 -4.22 -9.05 -14.87
N GLU A 58 -4.05 -7.76 -15.12
CA GLU A 58 -4.45 -7.11 -16.38
C GLU A 58 -3.50 -5.98 -16.77
N ASP A 59 -3.53 -5.62 -18.06
CA ASP A 59 -2.68 -4.56 -18.60
C ASP A 59 -2.98 -3.19 -17.98
N PRO A 60 -1.97 -2.30 -17.92
CA PRO A 60 -2.16 -0.97 -17.36
C PRO A 60 -3.16 -0.16 -18.18
N LYS A 61 -3.91 0.70 -17.50
CA LYS A 61 -4.91 1.57 -18.12
C LYS A 61 -4.59 3.02 -17.84
N ASP A 62 -4.69 3.84 -18.87
CA ASP A 62 -4.36 5.26 -18.80
C ASP A 62 -5.62 6.13 -18.74
N PHE A 63 -5.52 7.23 -18.02
CA PHE A 63 -6.50 8.31 -17.98
C PHE A 63 -5.77 9.66 -17.97
N GLU A 64 -6.28 10.63 -18.74
CA GLU A 64 -5.66 11.94 -18.86
C GLU A 64 -6.66 13.06 -18.53
N PHE A 65 -6.18 14.12 -17.90
CA PHE A 65 -6.96 15.31 -17.60
C PHE A 65 -6.06 16.55 -17.46
N THR A 66 -6.67 17.73 -17.50
CA THR A 66 -5.99 19.00 -17.25
C THR A 66 -6.33 19.53 -15.85
N LEU A 67 -5.32 19.93 -15.09
CA LEU A 67 -5.46 20.54 -13.77
C LEU A 67 -5.03 22.03 -13.84
N PRO A 68 -5.97 22.98 -13.63
CA PRO A 68 -5.64 24.40 -13.72
C PRO A 68 -4.52 24.85 -12.77
N ALA A 69 -3.83 25.92 -13.14
CA ALA A 69 -2.79 26.53 -12.31
C ALA A 69 -3.30 26.91 -10.92
N GLY A 70 -2.55 26.58 -9.88
CA GLY A 70 -2.84 26.92 -8.48
C GLY A 70 -4.11 26.25 -7.93
N ARG A 71 -4.59 25.17 -8.57
CA ARG A 71 -5.81 24.46 -8.16
C ARG A 71 -5.53 23.04 -7.69
N GLN A 72 -6.41 22.60 -6.79
CA GLN A 72 -6.50 21.21 -6.37
C GLN A 72 -7.55 20.47 -7.21
N GLY A 73 -7.25 19.22 -7.55
CA GLY A 73 -8.18 18.25 -8.10
C GLY A 73 -8.37 17.07 -7.14
N ARG A 74 -9.48 16.35 -7.32
CA ARG A 74 -9.78 15.11 -6.59
C ARG A 74 -10.40 14.11 -7.57
N LEU A 75 -9.84 12.90 -7.63
CA LEU A 75 -10.45 11.76 -8.32
C LEU A 75 -10.99 10.81 -7.27
N HIS A 76 -12.29 10.52 -7.32
CA HIS A 76 -12.89 9.42 -6.56
C HIS A 76 -12.67 8.14 -7.36
N LEU A 77 -12.10 7.12 -6.73
CA LEU A 77 -11.70 5.88 -7.36
C LEU A 77 -12.70 4.76 -7.07
N GLN A 78 -13.98 5.11 -6.94
CA GLN A 78 -15.09 4.18 -6.68
C GLN A 78 -16.31 4.49 -7.54
N ASP A 79 -17.13 3.47 -7.76
CA ASP A 79 -18.36 3.56 -8.57
C ASP A 79 -19.53 4.25 -7.84
N ASP A 80 -19.51 4.23 -6.52
CA ASP A 80 -20.55 4.87 -5.71
C ASP A 80 -20.38 6.39 -5.67
N ILE A 81 -21.41 7.07 -5.20
CA ILE A 81 -21.36 8.51 -4.96
C ILE A 81 -20.61 8.75 -3.64
N ASP A 82 -19.59 9.60 -3.64
CA ASP A 82 -18.87 9.97 -2.42
C ASP A 82 -19.75 10.79 -1.45
N ASN A 83 -19.22 11.06 -0.26
CA ASN A 83 -19.93 11.85 0.76
C ASN A 83 -20.27 13.29 0.34
N LEU A 84 -19.68 13.79 -0.74
CA LEU A 84 -19.91 15.12 -1.31
C LEU A 84 -20.83 15.09 -2.53
N GLY A 85 -21.41 13.94 -2.89
CA GLY A 85 -22.26 13.82 -4.07
C GLY A 85 -21.50 13.60 -5.37
N THR A 86 -20.20 13.29 -5.30
CA THR A 86 -19.33 13.15 -6.47
C THR A 86 -19.26 11.69 -6.93
N LYS A 87 -19.60 11.44 -8.19
CA LYS A 87 -19.31 10.20 -8.89
C LYS A 87 -18.41 10.51 -10.07
N ASN A 88 -17.10 10.34 -9.90
CA ASN A 88 -16.09 10.67 -10.90
C ASN A 88 -15.01 9.60 -11.02
N LEU A 89 -15.42 8.32 -11.05
CA LEU A 89 -14.54 7.20 -11.35
C LEU A 89 -13.84 7.42 -12.70
N PRO A 90 -12.49 7.50 -12.74
CA PRO A 90 -11.76 7.65 -13.97
C PRO A 90 -11.97 6.46 -14.91
N PRO A 91 -12.15 6.68 -16.23
CA PRO A 91 -12.07 5.61 -17.21
C PRO A 91 -10.83 4.75 -17.02
N GLY A 92 -11.00 3.43 -17.08
CA GLY A 92 -9.91 2.47 -16.90
C GLY A 92 -9.61 2.10 -15.44
N CYS A 93 -10.10 2.84 -14.45
CA CYS A 93 -10.01 2.43 -13.06
C CYS A 93 -11.05 1.33 -12.75
N ASN A 94 -10.60 0.16 -12.31
CA ASN A 94 -11.44 -0.88 -11.74
C ASN A 94 -11.43 -0.80 -10.20
N PRO A 95 -12.50 -0.29 -9.57
CA PRO A 95 -12.54 -0.07 -8.12
C PRO A 95 -12.69 -1.37 -7.31
N TYR A 96 -12.88 -2.52 -7.97
CA TYR A 96 -13.06 -3.82 -7.33
C TYR A 96 -11.77 -4.67 -7.30
N LYS A 97 -10.67 -4.14 -7.84
CA LYS A 97 -9.35 -4.78 -7.83
C LYS A 97 -8.35 -3.89 -7.14
N ARG A 98 -7.38 -4.48 -6.44
CA ARG A 98 -6.22 -3.71 -5.94
C ARG A 98 -5.43 -3.20 -7.12
N PHE A 99 -4.90 -1.98 -7.01
CA PHE A 99 -4.10 -1.39 -8.07
C PHE A 99 -3.03 -0.46 -7.52
N GLY A 100 -1.92 -0.34 -8.24
CA GLY A 100 -0.96 0.75 -8.09
C GLY A 100 -1.29 1.89 -9.05
N MET A 101 -0.71 3.06 -8.81
CA MET A 101 -0.87 4.23 -9.68
C MET A 101 0.46 4.90 -9.98
N ARG A 102 0.63 5.36 -11.21
CA ARG A 102 1.63 6.37 -11.58
C ARG A 102 0.93 7.62 -12.06
N VAL A 103 1.41 8.78 -11.64
CA VAL A 103 0.96 10.09 -12.11
C VAL A 103 2.14 10.81 -12.77
N LEU A 104 1.97 11.21 -14.02
CA LEU A 104 2.90 12.05 -14.77
C LEU A 104 2.26 13.41 -15.02
N SER A 105 3.02 14.49 -14.87
CA SER A 105 2.53 15.85 -15.06
C SER A 105 3.51 16.75 -15.80
N THR A 106 2.98 17.61 -16.67
CA THR A 106 3.80 18.63 -17.38
C THR A 106 4.17 19.83 -16.51
N ALA A 107 3.57 19.98 -15.31
CA ALA A 107 3.93 21.00 -14.34
C ALA A 107 4.17 20.34 -12.96
N PRO A 108 4.87 21.00 -12.04
CA PRO A 108 5.09 20.42 -10.72
C PRO A 108 3.79 20.27 -9.92
N VAL A 109 3.60 19.08 -9.34
CA VAL A 109 2.41 18.74 -8.56
C VAL A 109 2.80 18.06 -7.24
N ILE A 110 1.87 18.00 -6.29
CA ILE A 110 1.91 17.08 -5.14
C ILE A 110 0.69 16.18 -5.21
N VAL A 111 0.87 14.90 -4.93
CA VAL A 111 -0.19 13.88 -4.98
C VAL A 111 -0.27 13.14 -3.65
N GLN A 112 -1.49 12.97 -3.15
CA GLN A 112 -1.80 12.29 -1.90
C GLN A 112 -2.95 11.31 -2.13
N ALA A 113 -2.87 10.15 -1.49
CA ALA A 113 -3.96 9.19 -1.41
C ALA A 113 -4.72 9.37 -0.09
N THR A 114 -6.04 9.18 -0.15
CA THR A 114 -6.85 8.87 1.02
C THR A 114 -7.64 7.62 0.71
N VAL A 115 -7.66 6.68 1.63
CA VAL A 115 -8.40 5.42 1.50
C VAL A 115 -9.08 5.10 2.82
N GLY A 116 -10.27 4.52 2.78
CA GLY A 116 -10.99 4.19 4.01
C GLY A 116 -12.05 3.12 3.83
N ASP A 117 -12.39 2.50 4.95
CA ASP A 117 -13.43 1.48 5.08
C ASP A 117 -14.72 2.14 5.58
N ARG A 118 -15.86 1.87 4.96
CA ARG A 118 -17.19 2.24 5.47
C ARG A 118 -18.16 1.06 5.40
N ILE A 119 -19.15 1.04 6.28
CA ILE A 119 -20.18 -0.02 6.34
C ILE A 119 -21.44 0.47 5.65
N GLY A 120 -21.99 -0.32 4.73
CA GLY A 120 -23.34 -0.06 4.19
C GLY A 120 -23.50 1.33 3.58
N ASP A 121 -24.47 2.08 4.09
CA ASP A 121 -24.81 3.45 3.71
C ASP A 121 -24.18 4.51 4.63
N GLU A 122 -23.29 4.11 5.55
CA GLU A 122 -22.58 5.04 6.41
C GLU A 122 -21.73 6.00 5.58
N ARG A 123 -21.83 7.30 5.89
CA ARG A 123 -21.12 8.39 5.22
C ARG A 123 -19.81 8.78 5.89
N VAL A 124 -19.40 8.06 6.93
CA VAL A 124 -18.15 8.31 7.63
C VAL A 124 -17.36 7.01 7.64
N THR A 125 -16.09 7.08 7.26
CA THR A 125 -15.19 5.93 7.25
C THR A 125 -14.92 5.47 8.69
N ASN A 126 -15.07 4.17 8.94
CA ASN A 126 -14.77 3.51 10.21
C ASN A 126 -13.25 3.47 10.48
N SER A 127 -12.47 3.28 9.42
CA SER A 127 -11.02 3.39 9.43
C SER A 127 -10.57 4.09 8.16
N MET A 128 -9.49 4.86 8.25
CA MET A 128 -8.96 5.63 7.13
C MET A 128 -7.45 5.71 7.24
N SER A 129 -6.78 5.64 6.09
CA SER A 129 -5.37 5.95 5.96
C SER A 129 -5.17 7.01 4.88
N THR A 130 -4.12 7.82 5.07
CA THR A 130 -3.70 8.79 4.07
C THR A 130 -2.19 8.80 3.99
N PHE A 131 -1.67 8.89 2.76
CA PHE A 131 -0.25 8.82 2.50
C PHE A 131 0.09 9.63 1.26
N LEU A 132 1.28 10.21 1.23
CA LEU A 132 1.81 10.84 0.03
C LEU A 132 2.21 9.77 -0.97
N PHE A 133 2.06 10.08 -2.25
CA PHE A 133 2.68 9.26 -3.28
C PHE A 133 4.20 9.35 -3.14
N HIS A 134 4.90 8.29 -3.51
CA HIS A 134 6.35 8.31 -3.63
C HIS A 134 6.77 9.15 -4.85
N PRO A 135 7.67 10.13 -4.70
CA PRO A 135 8.10 10.96 -5.82
C PRO A 135 9.02 10.20 -6.79
N GLY A 136 8.80 10.38 -8.09
CA GLY A 136 9.68 9.89 -9.16
C GLY A 136 10.44 11.00 -9.90
N PRO A 137 11.11 10.66 -11.02
CA PRO A 137 11.25 9.32 -11.62
C PRO A 137 12.01 8.36 -10.71
N LEU A 138 11.69 7.06 -10.80
CA LEU A 138 12.43 6.03 -10.07
C LEU A 138 13.84 5.86 -10.67
N SER A 139 14.79 5.51 -9.81
CA SER A 139 16.21 5.38 -10.11
C SER A 139 16.82 4.20 -9.36
N ASP A 140 18.14 4.04 -9.42
CA ASP A 140 18.86 3.01 -8.66
C ASP A 140 18.68 3.14 -7.14
N GLN A 141 18.22 4.29 -6.62
CA GLN A 141 17.88 4.45 -5.21
C GLN A 141 16.65 3.60 -4.82
N GLU A 142 15.74 3.38 -5.76
CA GLU A 142 14.46 2.68 -5.56
C GLU A 142 14.58 1.17 -5.84
N THR A 143 15.79 0.61 -5.78
CA THR A 143 16.04 -0.84 -5.86
C THR A 143 16.16 -1.50 -4.48
N GLN A 144 16.15 -0.72 -3.39
CA GLN A 144 16.22 -1.23 -2.03
C GLN A 144 15.36 -0.40 -1.07
N TRP A 145 14.44 -1.06 -0.38
CA TRP A 145 13.40 -0.45 0.46
C TRP A 145 13.36 -1.07 1.85
N TYR A 146 13.05 -0.25 2.85
CA TYR A 146 12.88 -0.69 4.23
C TYR A 146 11.59 -0.16 4.83
N TYR A 147 10.93 -0.98 5.64
CA TYR A 147 9.95 -0.53 6.63
C TYR A 147 10.09 -1.36 7.91
N VAL A 148 9.77 -0.75 9.06
CA VAL A 148 10.20 -1.26 10.38
C VAL A 148 9.07 -1.53 11.37
N ASP A 149 7.87 -1.00 11.12
CA ASP A 149 6.67 -1.31 11.92
C ASP A 149 6.02 -2.57 11.36
N CYS A 150 6.58 -3.75 11.64
CA CYS A 150 6.08 -5.01 11.10
C CYS A 150 5.79 -6.02 12.21
N VAL A 151 4.56 -6.52 12.21
CA VAL A 151 4.05 -7.56 13.08
C VAL A 151 2.68 -7.95 12.54
N TYR A 152 2.38 -9.24 12.52
CA TYR A 152 1.01 -9.69 12.38
C TYR A 152 0.64 -10.54 13.59
N ILE A 153 -0.37 -10.06 14.33
CA ILE A 153 -0.82 -10.64 15.59
C ILE A 153 -1.97 -11.60 15.31
N THR A 154 -1.74 -12.86 15.61
CA THR A 154 -2.78 -13.89 15.61
C THR A 154 -2.71 -14.73 16.88
N SER A 155 -3.66 -14.52 17.77
CA SER A 155 -3.81 -15.28 19.00
C SER A 155 -5.29 -15.37 19.37
N PRO A 156 -5.81 -16.58 19.65
CA PRO A 156 -7.20 -16.75 20.09
C PRO A 156 -7.47 -16.12 21.47
N LYS A 157 -6.43 -15.69 22.19
CA LYS A 157 -6.56 -14.99 23.48
C LYS A 157 -7.04 -13.55 23.33
N PHE A 158 -6.82 -12.93 22.17
CA PHE A 158 -7.16 -11.52 21.93
C PHE A 158 -8.36 -11.41 21.01
N LYS A 159 -9.21 -10.41 21.26
CA LYS A 159 -10.36 -10.11 20.40
C LYS A 159 -9.95 -9.51 19.06
N LEU A 160 -8.78 -8.88 19.00
CA LEU A 160 -8.26 -8.28 17.78
C LEU A 160 -7.27 -9.21 17.10
N GLU A 161 -7.21 -9.11 15.78
CA GLU A 161 -6.23 -9.78 14.95
C GLU A 161 -5.69 -8.81 13.90
N GLU A 162 -4.43 -8.96 13.54
CA GLU A 162 -3.78 -8.10 12.54
C GLU A 162 -3.38 -8.91 11.33
N ARG A 163 -3.62 -8.34 10.15
CA ARG A 163 -3.16 -8.87 8.87
C ARG A 163 -2.28 -7.84 8.20
N GLU A 164 -1.17 -8.31 7.66
CA GLU A 164 -0.18 -7.47 7.01
C GLU A 164 0.05 -7.97 5.58
N TRP A 165 0.12 -7.02 4.66
CA TRP A 165 0.48 -7.25 3.27
C TRP A 165 1.72 -6.45 2.93
N ILE A 166 2.56 -7.04 2.09
CA ILE A 166 3.58 -6.31 1.34
C ILE A 166 3.15 -6.22 -0.11
N THR A 167 3.11 -5.01 -0.64
CA THR A 167 2.80 -4.77 -2.05
C THR A 167 4.00 -4.12 -2.73
N ILE A 168 4.32 -4.63 -3.92
CA ILE A 168 5.38 -4.12 -4.77
C ILE A 168 4.77 -3.69 -6.11
N LEU A 169 5.09 -2.49 -6.57
CA LEU A 169 4.74 -2.00 -7.90
C LEU A 169 5.99 -2.00 -8.77
N ASN A 170 5.92 -2.72 -9.88
CA ASN A 170 6.92 -2.69 -10.94
C ASN A 170 6.37 -1.89 -12.13
N PRO A 171 6.75 -0.62 -12.31
CA PRO A 171 6.30 0.19 -13.44
C PRO A 171 7.12 -0.04 -14.72
N ASN A 172 8.11 -0.92 -14.69
CA ASN A 172 9.03 -1.17 -15.81
C ASN A 172 8.39 -2.10 -16.85
N LYS A 173 8.90 -2.04 -18.08
CA LYS A 173 8.52 -2.93 -19.19
C LYS A 173 9.11 -4.35 -19.08
N SER A 174 9.88 -4.63 -18.04
CA SER A 174 10.52 -5.93 -17.79
C SER A 174 10.11 -6.44 -16.41
N GLU A 175 10.09 -7.76 -16.23
CA GLU A 175 9.86 -8.40 -14.93
C GLU A 175 10.95 -8.01 -13.94
N ALA A 176 10.56 -7.67 -12.71
CA ALA A 176 11.48 -7.37 -11.62
C ALA A 176 11.62 -8.59 -10.70
N HIS A 177 12.87 -8.91 -10.35
CA HIS A 177 13.21 -10.01 -9.44
C HIS A 177 13.48 -9.42 -8.06
N CYS A 178 12.69 -9.84 -7.07
CA CYS A 178 12.72 -9.25 -5.74
C CYS A 178 13.22 -10.26 -4.68
N TRP A 179 14.11 -9.79 -3.80
CA TRP A 179 14.58 -10.49 -2.60
C TRP A 179 14.09 -9.74 -1.37
N ILE A 180 13.34 -10.43 -0.52
CA ILE A 180 12.72 -9.87 0.68
C ILE A 180 13.39 -10.52 1.89
N THR A 181 14.03 -9.71 2.73
CA THR A 181 14.61 -10.15 4.00
C THR A 181 13.73 -9.70 5.15
N PHE A 182 13.28 -10.65 5.96
CA PHE A 182 12.61 -10.41 7.24
C PHE A 182 13.66 -10.41 8.35
N ILE A 183 13.84 -9.26 9.00
CA ILE A 183 14.86 -9.02 10.02
C ILE A 183 14.18 -9.12 11.40
N PRO A 184 14.53 -10.11 12.24
CA PRO A 184 13.91 -10.26 13.56
C PRO A 184 14.03 -9.00 14.41
N GLY A 185 12.91 -8.56 14.98
CA GLY A 185 12.81 -7.38 15.83
C GLY A 185 12.95 -7.69 17.32
N GLY A 186 12.70 -6.65 18.12
CA GLY A 186 12.77 -6.71 19.56
C GLY A 186 12.45 -5.38 20.21
N ASP A 187 12.50 -5.34 21.53
CA ASP A 187 12.22 -4.15 22.32
C ASP A 187 13.50 -3.39 22.62
N VAL A 188 13.38 -2.07 22.83
CA VAL A 188 14.45 -1.28 23.45
C VAL A 188 14.27 -1.35 24.96
N ASP A 189 15.24 -1.94 25.66
CA ASP A 189 15.37 -1.77 27.10
C ASP A 189 15.86 -0.34 27.38
N VAL A 190 14.91 0.53 27.71
CA VAL A 190 15.17 1.96 27.99
C VAL A 190 16.10 2.13 29.20
N GLN A 191 16.01 1.26 30.21
CA GLN A 191 16.84 1.37 31.41
C GLN A 191 18.25 0.84 31.14
N GLY A 192 18.34 -0.33 30.51
CA GLY A 192 19.60 -0.95 30.11
C GLY A 192 20.29 -0.26 28.92
N LYS A 193 19.58 0.61 28.19
CA LYS A 193 20.02 1.28 26.96
C LYS A 193 20.50 0.31 25.89
N GLN A 194 19.85 -0.85 25.79
CA GLN A 194 20.18 -1.91 24.84
C GLN A 194 18.92 -2.43 24.17
N THR A 195 19.05 -3.07 23.01
CA THR A 195 17.95 -3.80 22.40
C THR A 195 17.90 -5.22 22.94
N LYS A 196 16.68 -5.74 23.09
CA LYS A 196 16.41 -7.12 23.48
C LYS A 196 15.60 -7.79 22.36
N PRO A 197 16.17 -8.81 21.68
CA PRO A 197 15.43 -9.50 20.63
C PRO A 197 14.17 -10.17 21.23
N ALA A 198 13.07 -10.12 20.49
CA ALA A 198 11.83 -10.80 20.90
C ALA A 198 12.04 -12.32 20.96
N ASN A 199 12.88 -12.86 20.09
CA ASN A 199 13.35 -14.24 20.11
C ASN A 199 14.82 -14.31 19.67
N ALA A 200 15.72 -14.63 20.60
CA ALA A 200 17.17 -14.64 20.37
C ALA A 200 17.66 -15.73 19.41
N VAL A 201 16.82 -16.72 19.09
CA VAL A 201 17.18 -17.82 18.17
C VAL A 201 16.85 -17.47 16.72
N LEU A 202 15.95 -16.49 16.50
CA LEU A 202 15.57 -16.09 15.14
C LEU A 202 16.72 -15.37 14.46
N LYS A 203 16.91 -15.72 13.19
CA LYS A 203 17.86 -15.09 12.29
C LYS A 203 17.09 -14.40 11.15
N PRO A 204 17.71 -13.45 10.45
CA PRO A 204 17.16 -12.95 9.20
C PRO A 204 16.80 -14.10 8.26
N ALA A 205 15.63 -14.00 7.63
CA ALA A 205 15.14 -15.01 6.70
C ALA A 205 14.75 -14.36 5.38
N GLU A 206 15.02 -15.05 4.29
CA GLU A 206 14.81 -14.55 2.93
C GLU A 206 13.60 -15.21 2.26
N PHE A 207 12.93 -14.44 1.41
CA PHE A 207 11.85 -14.86 0.53
C PHE A 207 12.00 -14.16 -0.81
N THR A 208 11.81 -14.87 -1.92
CA THR A 208 11.95 -14.31 -3.26
C THR A 208 10.64 -14.36 -4.00
N LEU A 209 10.37 -13.33 -4.80
CA LEU A 209 9.23 -13.30 -5.71
C LEU A 209 9.58 -12.52 -6.98
N ASN A 210 8.84 -12.77 -8.05
CA ASN A 210 8.91 -11.98 -9.27
C ASN A 210 7.67 -11.08 -9.37
N VAL A 211 7.87 -9.83 -9.80
CA VAL A 211 6.80 -8.88 -10.10
C VAL A 211 6.78 -8.67 -11.61
N PRO A 212 5.73 -9.11 -12.33
CA PRO A 212 5.69 -8.98 -13.77
C PRO A 212 5.80 -7.52 -14.23
N ALA A 213 6.19 -7.33 -15.49
CA ALA A 213 6.29 -6.01 -16.10
C ALA A 213 4.96 -5.24 -16.00
N GLU A 214 5.03 -3.99 -15.55
CA GLU A 214 3.87 -3.10 -15.41
C GLU A 214 2.73 -3.72 -14.59
N ARG A 215 3.06 -4.31 -13.44
CA ARG A 215 2.10 -4.90 -12.51
C ARG A 215 2.37 -4.51 -11.08
N ILE A 216 1.36 -4.65 -10.24
CA ILE A 216 1.55 -4.80 -8.81
C ILE A 216 1.63 -6.28 -8.43
N LYS A 217 2.27 -6.58 -7.31
CA LYS A 217 2.20 -7.87 -6.64
C LYS A 217 1.91 -7.65 -5.17
N CYS A 218 0.74 -8.11 -4.70
CA CYS A 218 0.41 -8.06 -3.29
C CYS A 218 0.60 -9.45 -2.64
N THR A 219 1.28 -9.49 -1.50
CA THR A 219 1.57 -10.72 -0.76
C THR A 219 1.10 -10.60 0.68
N GLU A 220 0.18 -11.47 1.11
CA GLU A 220 -0.23 -11.57 2.52
C GLU A 220 0.87 -12.26 3.33
N LEU A 221 1.41 -11.58 4.35
CA LEU A 221 2.58 -12.06 5.07
C LEU A 221 2.31 -13.32 5.91
N SER A 222 1.04 -13.57 6.27
CA SER A 222 0.63 -14.81 6.94
C SER A 222 0.83 -16.06 6.07
N THR A 223 0.95 -15.89 4.75
CA THR A 223 1.16 -16.98 3.78
C THR A 223 2.63 -17.22 3.46
N VAL A 224 3.53 -16.34 3.92
CA VAL A 224 4.97 -16.43 3.65
C VAL A 224 5.62 -17.35 4.70
N PRO A 225 6.17 -18.52 4.32
CA PRO A 225 6.59 -19.56 5.28
C PRO A 225 7.65 -19.14 6.29
N VAL A 226 8.46 -18.14 5.95
CA VAL A 226 9.55 -17.65 6.80
C VAL A 226 9.11 -16.60 7.83
N VAL A 227 7.91 -16.04 7.70
CA VAL A 227 7.39 -15.03 8.62
C VAL A 227 6.68 -15.72 9.78
N GLN A 228 7.02 -15.33 11.01
CA GLN A 228 6.42 -15.90 12.21
C GLN A 228 5.35 -14.99 12.79
N PRO A 229 4.17 -15.54 13.18
CA PRO A 229 3.13 -14.75 13.81
C PRO A 229 3.59 -14.25 15.19
N ASN A 230 3.02 -13.12 15.63
CA ASN A 230 3.24 -12.55 16.96
C ASN A 230 4.71 -12.25 17.29
N THR A 231 5.55 -12.04 16.28
CA THR A 231 6.96 -11.67 16.44
C THR A 231 7.20 -10.37 15.68
N PRO A 232 7.77 -9.33 16.29
CA PRO A 232 8.11 -8.11 15.56
C PRO A 232 9.25 -8.37 14.58
N TYR A 233 9.23 -7.70 13.44
CA TYR A 233 10.30 -7.74 12.44
C TYR A 233 10.40 -6.40 11.71
N ALA A 234 11.49 -6.22 10.96
CA ALA A 234 11.61 -5.24 9.89
C ALA A 234 11.69 -5.96 8.55
N VAL A 235 11.39 -5.26 7.46
CA VAL A 235 11.48 -5.80 6.11
C VAL A 235 12.47 -4.99 5.29
N CYS A 236 13.32 -5.70 4.56
CA CYS A 236 14.15 -5.16 3.49
C CYS A 236 13.71 -5.79 2.17
N VAL A 237 13.29 -5.00 1.19
CA VAL A 237 13.02 -5.46 -0.17
C VAL A 237 14.14 -4.98 -1.07
N GLN A 238 14.76 -5.88 -1.82
CA GLN A 238 15.73 -5.58 -2.86
C GLN A 238 15.18 -6.03 -4.20
N SER A 239 15.51 -5.31 -5.26
CA SER A 239 15.07 -5.58 -6.62
C SER A 239 16.20 -5.34 -7.61
N ASP A 240 16.19 -6.05 -8.73
CA ASP A 240 17.10 -5.81 -9.86
C ASP A 240 16.68 -4.59 -10.71
N LEU A 241 15.43 -4.15 -10.59
CA LEU A 241 14.88 -2.96 -11.25
C LEU A 241 14.32 -1.96 -10.22
N PRO A 242 14.26 -0.65 -10.52
CA PRO A 242 13.58 0.33 -9.68
C PRO A 242 12.08 0.01 -9.52
N ILE A 243 11.62 -0.08 -8.28
CA ILE A 243 10.24 -0.44 -7.90
C ILE A 243 9.73 0.52 -6.82
N THR A 244 8.45 0.45 -6.47
CA THR A 244 7.96 1.02 -5.21
C THR A 244 7.41 -0.08 -4.31
N VAL A 245 7.52 0.13 -2.99
CA VAL A 245 7.10 -0.83 -1.96
C VAL A 245 6.15 -0.13 -0.99
N GLN A 246 5.16 -0.85 -0.49
CA GLN A 246 4.27 -0.37 0.55
C GLN A 246 3.86 -1.55 1.43
N GLY A 247 4.04 -1.41 2.75
CA GLY A 247 3.41 -2.30 3.72
C GLY A 247 2.03 -1.77 4.08
N VAL A 248 1.07 -2.67 4.27
CA VAL A 248 -0.29 -2.32 4.71
C VAL A 248 -0.69 -3.25 5.83
N ARG A 249 -1.21 -2.69 6.93
CA ARG A 249 -1.78 -3.47 8.04
C ARG A 249 -3.25 -3.12 8.24
N HIS A 250 -4.09 -4.14 8.36
CA HIS A 250 -5.46 -4.00 8.84
C HIS A 250 -5.65 -4.79 10.13
N ILE A 251 -6.40 -4.18 11.05
CA ILE A 251 -6.74 -4.77 12.34
C ILE A 251 -8.23 -5.07 12.34
N PHE A 252 -8.62 -6.30 12.64
CA PHE A 252 -10.02 -6.72 12.73
C PHE A 252 -10.38 -7.13 14.15
N GLU A 253 -11.67 -7.06 14.46
CA GLU A 253 -12.22 -7.82 15.58
C GLU A 253 -12.58 -9.23 15.08
N ARG A 254 -12.09 -10.26 15.78
CA ARG A 254 -12.32 -11.66 15.42
C ARG A 254 -13.82 -11.97 15.32
N GLY A 255 -14.21 -12.58 14.21
CA GLY A 255 -15.61 -12.87 13.90
C GLY A 255 -16.42 -11.67 13.42
N LYS A 256 -15.80 -10.48 13.30
CA LYS A 256 -16.40 -9.25 12.74
C LYS A 256 -15.48 -8.70 11.65
N TYR A 257 -15.61 -9.29 10.46
CA TYR A 257 -14.77 -8.96 9.30
C TYR A 257 -15.45 -8.03 8.32
N GLU A 258 -16.61 -7.46 8.68
CA GLU A 258 -17.32 -6.51 7.85
C GLU A 258 -16.45 -5.29 7.55
N PHE A 259 -15.69 -4.82 8.54
CA PHE A 259 -14.79 -3.67 8.46
C PHE A 259 -13.57 -3.80 9.36
N SER A 260 -12.48 -3.10 9.02
CA SER A 260 -11.32 -3.01 9.91
C SER A 260 -11.56 -2.03 11.05
N ARG A 261 -11.04 -2.35 12.24
CA ARG A 261 -10.94 -1.45 13.39
C ARG A 261 -9.85 -0.41 13.21
N CYS A 262 -8.85 -0.72 12.39
CA CYS A 262 -7.74 0.17 12.08
C CYS A 262 -7.11 -0.24 10.75
N TRP A 263 -6.65 0.77 10.00
CA TRP A 263 -5.86 0.61 8.80
C TRP A 263 -4.61 1.50 8.92
N ALA A 264 -3.44 0.88 8.88
CA ALA A 264 -2.16 1.56 8.78
C ALA A 264 -1.50 1.31 7.42
N VAL A 265 -0.92 2.37 6.86
CA VAL A 265 0.10 2.25 5.81
C VAL A 265 1.45 2.28 6.51
N LEU A 266 2.25 1.26 6.26
CA LEU A 266 3.57 1.08 6.84
C LEU A 266 4.55 1.72 5.85
N ASP A 267 4.90 2.97 6.10
CA ASP A 267 5.73 3.77 5.21
C ASP A 267 7.05 3.05 4.92
N ALA A 268 7.26 2.70 3.66
CA ALA A 268 8.51 2.16 3.18
C ALA A 268 9.39 3.28 2.63
N MET A 269 10.67 3.22 2.97
CA MET A 269 11.66 4.21 2.57
C MET A 269 12.72 3.57 1.68
N PRO A 270 13.04 4.15 0.50
CA PRO A 270 14.14 3.67 -0.30
C PRO A 270 15.46 4.10 0.34
N ILE A 271 16.37 3.15 0.53
CA ILE A 271 17.70 3.38 1.08
C ILE A 271 18.71 2.80 0.12
N ARG A 272 19.51 3.68 -0.49
CA ARG A 272 20.64 3.29 -1.33
C ARG A 272 21.61 2.44 -0.50
N LYS A 273 22.09 1.33 -1.06
CA LYS A 273 23.20 0.57 -0.45
C LYS A 273 24.37 1.54 -0.19
N PRO A 274 24.89 1.63 1.04
CA PRO A 274 26.16 2.31 1.23
C PRO A 274 27.22 1.57 0.41
N ASP A 275 27.95 2.35 -0.40
CA ASP A 275 29.09 1.86 -1.18
C ASP A 275 30.20 1.30 -0.25
#